data_AF-A0AAP4CZV6-F1
#
_entry.id   AF-A0AAP4CZV6-F1
#
_cell.length_a   1.000
_cell.length_b   1.000
_cell.length_c   1.000
_cell.angle_alpha   90.00
_cell.angle_beta   90.00
_cell.angle_gamma   90.00
#
_symmetry.space_group_name_H-M   'P 1'
#
loop_
_entity.id
_entity.type
_entity.pdbx_description
1 polymer ?
#
loop_
_entity_poly.entity_id
_entity_poly.type
_entity_poly.pdbx_seq_one_letter_code
_entity_poly.pdbx_strand_id
1 'polypeptide(L)'
;TVTSSEDEIIISTPETLTLNGGGSYLRLSKNGIEHGSSGEFIMKTSDYLVPGSGANLPNETPNFSLTDITQESKISSKSFND
;
A
#
# COMPACT_ATOMS: atom_id res chain seq x y z
N THR A 1 36.69 -1.25 -0.40
CA THR A 1 37.47 -1.43 -1.64
C THR A 1 36.53 -1.37 -2.82
N VAL A 2 36.96 -0.75 -3.92
CA VAL A 2 36.28 -0.83 -5.22
C VAL A 2 37.24 -1.53 -6.17
N THR A 3 36.82 -2.61 -6.80
CA THR A 3 37.58 -3.31 -7.84
C THR A 3 36.73 -3.40 -9.11
N SER A 4 37.36 -3.15 -10.24
CA SER A 4 36.75 -3.25 -11.57
C SER A 4 37.53 -4.27 -12.39
N SER A 5 36.83 -5.19 -13.03
CA SER A 5 37.35 -6.10 -14.03
C SER A 5 36.62 -5.87 -15.37
N GLU A 6 36.84 -6.74 -16.35
CA GLU A 6 36.10 -6.71 -17.62
C GLU A 6 34.61 -6.99 -17.43
N ASP A 7 34.28 -7.92 -16.53
CA ASP A 7 32.91 -8.42 -16.35
C ASP A 7 32.17 -7.79 -15.16
N GLU A 8 32.88 -7.35 -14.12
CA GLU A 8 32.24 -6.96 -12.85
C GLU A 8 32.89 -5.76 -12.17
N ILE A 9 32.07 -5.10 -11.34
CA ILE A 9 32.53 -4.12 -10.35
C ILE A 9 32.12 -4.63 -8.97
N ILE A 10 33.09 -4.80 -8.08
CA ILE A 10 32.85 -5.18 -6.68
C ILE A 10 33.11 -3.96 -5.79
N ILE A 11 32.11 -3.63 -4.96
CA ILE A 11 32.20 -2.59 -3.94
C ILE A 11 32.02 -3.25 -2.58
N SER A 12 33.10 -3.32 -1.80
CA SER A 12 33.08 -3.92 -0.45
C SER A 12 33.31 -2.87 0.62
N THR A 13 32.47 -2.88 1.65
CA THR A 13 32.62 -2.05 2.85
C THR A 13 32.58 -2.96 4.09
N PRO A 14 33.25 -2.57 5.19
CA PRO A 14 33.32 -3.42 6.39
C PRO A 14 32.00 -3.50 7.16
N GLU A 15 31.12 -2.51 7.03
CA GLU A 15 29.88 -2.45 7.81
C GLU A 15 28.66 -2.08 6.98
N THR A 16 28.71 -0.95 6.29
CA THR A 16 27.57 -0.40 5.54
C THR A 16 28.04 0.19 4.22
N LEU A 17 27.29 -0.06 3.15
CA LEU A 17 27.41 0.62 1.87
C LEU A 17 26.13 1.43 1.64
N THR A 18 26.28 2.75 1.45
CA THR A 18 25.15 3.63 1.10
C THR A 18 25.44 4.33 -0.22
N LEU A 19 24.56 4.16 -1.20
CA LEU A 19 24.57 4.88 -2.47
C LEU A 19 23.49 5.96 -2.44
N ASN A 20 23.87 7.24 -2.58
CA ASN A 20 22.95 8.38 -2.50
C ASN A 20 22.80 9.09 -3.85
N GLY A 21 21.62 9.64 -4.13
CA GLY A 21 21.39 10.50 -5.30
C GLY A 21 19.98 11.08 -5.33
N GLY A 22 19.83 12.37 -5.66
CA GLY A 22 18.50 13.01 -5.83
C GLY A 22 17.60 12.99 -4.59
N GLY A 23 18.19 12.94 -3.38
CA GLY A 23 17.45 12.78 -2.12
C GLY A 23 17.03 11.35 -1.79
N SER A 24 17.41 10.38 -2.62
CA SER A 24 17.16 8.95 -2.43
C SER A 24 18.44 8.20 -2.05
N TYR A 25 18.29 7.00 -1.50
CA TYR A 25 19.42 6.13 -1.15
C TYR A 25 19.11 4.63 -1.25
N LEU A 26 20.16 3.85 -1.46
CA LEU A 26 20.21 2.39 -1.26
C LEU A 26 21.26 2.08 -0.20
N ARG A 27 20.88 1.37 0.87
CA ARG A 27 21.75 0.99 1.99
C ARG A 27 21.82 -0.53 2.13
N LEU A 28 23.04 -1.06 2.16
CA LEU A 28 23.36 -2.46 2.42
C LEU A 28 24.12 -2.55 3.74
N SER A 29 23.64 -3.34 4.70
CA SER A 29 24.25 -3.48 6.02
C SER A 29 24.06 -4.88 6.59
N LYS A 30 24.60 -5.13 7.79
CA LYS A 30 24.34 -6.36 8.57
C LYS A 30 22.85 -6.59 8.86
N ASN A 31 22.04 -5.53 8.86
CA ASN A 31 20.60 -5.60 9.13
C ASN A 31 19.77 -5.83 7.85
N GLY A 32 20.42 -5.96 6.68
CA GLY A 32 19.76 -6.20 5.40
C GLY A 32 19.89 -5.05 4.41
N ILE A 33 18.92 -5.01 3.50
CA ILE A 33 18.84 -4.06 2.36
C ILE A 33 17.72 -3.07 2.64
N GLU A 34 18.02 -1.79 2.49
CA GLU A 34 17.06 -0.70 2.67
C GLU A 34 17.12 0.26 1.49
N HIS A 35 15.96 0.66 1.00
CA HIS A 35 15.81 1.65 -0.06
C HIS A 35 14.88 2.76 0.42
N GLY A 36 15.37 4.00 0.38
CA GLY A 36 14.57 5.19 0.66
C GLY A 36 14.54 6.09 -0.58
N SER A 37 13.35 6.54 -0.96
CA SER A 37 13.17 7.47 -2.08
C SER A 37 12.34 8.66 -1.65
N SER A 38 12.68 9.85 -2.18
CA SER A 38 11.86 11.05 -2.05
C SER A 38 10.66 11.06 -3.02
N GLY A 39 10.67 10.17 -4.02
CA GLY A 39 9.62 10.03 -5.02
C GLY A 39 9.10 8.59 -5.16
N GLU A 40 8.46 8.30 -6.28
CA GLU A 40 7.88 6.98 -6.56
C GLU A 40 8.94 5.88 -6.64
N PHE A 41 8.58 4.69 -6.18
CA PHE A 41 9.37 3.47 -6.36
C PHE A 41 8.79 2.63 -7.49
N ILE A 42 9.44 2.63 -8.65
CA ILE A 42 8.99 1.93 -9.85
C ILE A 42 9.91 0.74 -10.11
N MET A 43 9.36 -0.47 -10.07
CA MET A 43 10.05 -1.71 -10.46
C MET A 43 9.43 -2.27 -11.75
N LYS A 44 10.27 -2.55 -12.75
CA LYS A 44 9.86 -3.27 -13.96
C LYS A 44 10.34 -4.71 -13.85
N THR A 45 9.41 -5.65 -13.74
CA THR A 45 9.69 -7.09 -13.62
C THR A 45 8.85 -7.88 -14.62
N SER A 46 9.35 -9.05 -15.06
CA SER A 46 8.54 -9.97 -15.87
C SER A 46 7.43 -10.61 -15.04
N ASP A 47 7.74 -10.96 -13.80
CA ASP A 47 6.84 -11.60 -12.85
C ASP A 47 7.01 -10.98 -11.47
N TYR A 48 5.90 -10.84 -10.75
CA TYR A 48 5.89 -10.37 -9.37
C TYR A 48 5.40 -11.49 -8.47
N LEU A 49 6.34 -12.11 -7.73
CA LEU A 49 6.02 -13.09 -6.73
C LEU A 49 5.69 -12.37 -5.42
N VAL A 50 4.48 -12.53 -4.91
CA VAL A 50 4.10 -12.08 -3.57
C VAL A 50 4.40 -13.20 -2.57
N PRO A 51 5.47 -13.11 -1.75
CA PRO A 51 5.70 -14.07 -0.69
C PRO A 51 4.70 -13.80 0.44
N GLY A 52 3.54 -14.46 0.37
CA GLY A 52 2.55 -14.46 1.43
C GLY A 52 1.13 -14.67 0.93
N SER A 53 0.39 -15.61 1.53
CA SER A 53 -1.06 -15.61 1.45
C SER A 53 -1.60 -14.44 2.28
N GLY A 54 -2.58 -13.69 1.76
CA GLY A 54 -3.26 -12.64 2.54
C GLY A 54 -3.75 -13.20 3.87
N ALA A 55 -3.57 -12.45 4.96
CA ALA A 55 -4.08 -12.85 6.27
C ALA A 55 -5.61 -12.92 6.20
N ASN A 56 -6.17 -14.11 6.45
CA ASN A 56 -7.61 -14.26 6.64
C ASN A 56 -7.97 -13.76 8.04
N LEU A 57 -8.36 -12.48 8.14
CA LEU A 57 -8.96 -11.94 9.36
C LEU A 57 -10.45 -12.31 9.34
N PRO A 58 -10.95 -13.14 10.27
CA PRO A 58 -12.39 -13.37 10.38
C PRO A 58 -13.07 -12.03 10.67
N ASN A 59 -13.87 -11.56 9.72
CA ASN A 59 -14.67 -10.35 9.85
C ASN A 59 -16.15 -10.73 9.77
N GLU A 60 -16.87 -10.54 10.87
CA GLU A 60 -18.32 -10.69 10.89
C GLU A 60 -18.97 -9.50 10.19
N THR A 61 -19.95 -9.76 9.33
CA THR A 61 -20.74 -8.69 8.72
C THR A 61 -21.65 -8.09 9.79
N PRO A 62 -21.62 -6.76 10.04
CA PRO A 62 -22.52 -6.14 11.01
C PRO A 62 -23.98 -6.36 10.58
N ASN A 63 -24.77 -6.94 11.47
CA ASN A 63 -26.20 -7.11 11.28
C ASN A 63 -26.93 -5.83 11.70
N PHE A 64 -27.64 -5.18 10.77
CA PHE A 64 -28.44 -3.99 11.06
C PHE A 64 -29.91 -4.39 11.24
N SER A 65 -30.54 -3.88 12.29
CA SER A 65 -31.98 -4.07 12.51
C SER A 65 -32.79 -3.42 11.39
N LEU A 66 -33.70 -4.18 10.78
CA LEU A 66 -34.69 -3.63 9.87
C LEU A 66 -35.78 -2.91 10.70
N THR A 67 -36.15 -1.71 10.28
CA THR A 67 -37.34 -1.01 10.78
C THR A 67 -38.39 -0.98 9.68
N ASP A 68 -39.62 -1.40 10.00
CA ASP A 68 -40.75 -1.25 9.09
C ASP A 68 -41.07 0.23 8.91
N ILE A 69 -41.18 0.67 7.65
CA ILE A 69 -41.62 2.03 7.33
C ILE A 69 -43.15 2.00 7.23
N THR A 70 -43.84 2.52 8.26
CA THR A 70 -45.27 2.80 8.17
C THR A 70 -45.47 4.12 7.40
N GLN A 71 -45.84 4.01 6.13
CA GLN A 71 -46.30 5.17 5.34
C GLN A 71 -47.73 5.51 5.75
N GLU A 72 -47.90 6.51 6.63
CA GLU A 72 -49.22 7.09 6.86
C GLU A 72 -49.63 7.97 5.67
N SER A 73 -50.54 7.47 4.84
CA SER A 73 -51.19 8.26 3.80
C SER A 73 -52.17 9.25 4.45
N LYS A 74 -51.68 10.40 4.93
CA LYS A 74 -52.53 11.49 5.38
C LYS A 74 -53.10 12.24 4.16
N ILE A 75 -54.19 11.73 3.59
CA ILE A 75 -54.96 12.48 2.59
C ILE A 75 -55.78 13.54 3.34
N SER A 76 -55.27 14.77 3.39
CA SER A 76 -56.05 15.93 3.85
C SER A 76 -56.67 16.62 2.62
N SER A 77 -57.83 16.16 2.17
CA SER A 77 -58.66 16.94 1.25
C SER A 77 -59.43 17.99 2.05
N LYS A 78 -58.93 19.23 2.12
CA LYS A 78 -59.78 20.39 2.43
C LYS A 78 -60.37 20.88 1.10
N SER A 79 -61.67 20.71 0.91
CA SER A 79 -62.38 21.43 -0.16
C SER A 79 -62.44 22.91 0.23
N PHE A 80 -61.97 23.78 -0.66
CA PHE A 80 -62.32 25.19 -0.63
C PHE A 80 -63.69 25.32 -1.26
N ASN A 81 -64.70 25.69 -0.46
CA ASN A 81 -65.94 26.23 -1.00
C ASN A 81 -65.82 27.77 -0.97
N ASP A 82 -66.27 28.39 -2.06
CA ASP A 82 -66.24 29.83 -2.40
C ASP A 82 -66.66 30.78 -1.28
#